data_AF-A0A257V7R6-F1
#
_entry.id   AF-A0A257V7R6-F1
#
_cell.length_a   1.000
_cell.length_b   1.000
_cell.length_c   1.000
_cell.angle_alpha   90.00
_cell.angle_beta   90.00
_cell.angle_gamma   90.00
#
_symmetry.space_group_name_H-M   'P 1'
#
loop_
_entity.id
_entity.type
_entity.pdbx_description
1 polymer ?
#
loop_
_entity_poly.entity_id
_entity_poly.type
_entity_poly.pdbx_seq_one_letter_code
_entity_poly.pdbx_strand_id
1 'polypeptide(L)'
;MIASFIRATRVVYRTVALLERELKMPVTRLQSGPLGGDLQIGAKIAEGAVDFINFFRGPCGPRPPDPDVKALLRIAVVWNIPVACNRAPADFTISSPLMGEPYDHLFPAYDAYRRRALPPPDA
;
A
#
# COMPACT_ATOMS: atom_id res chain seq x y z
N MET A 1 2.00 13.64 22.19
CA MET A 1 0.55 13.43 22.25
C MET A 1 0.00 13.65 20.84
N ILE A 2 0.15 12.68 19.94
CA ILE A 2 -0.42 12.73 18.60
C ILE A 2 -1.21 11.43 18.47
N ALA A 3 -2.52 11.55 18.60
CA ALA A 3 -3.44 10.46 18.42
C ALA A 3 -3.50 10.14 16.91
N SER A 4 -2.74 9.14 16.48
CA SER A 4 -2.90 8.55 15.15
C SER A 4 -4.00 7.50 15.25
N PHE A 5 -5.24 7.99 15.16
CA PHE A 5 -6.41 7.14 15.03
C PHE A 5 -6.30 6.34 13.74
N ILE A 6 -6.59 5.03 13.77
CA ILE A 6 -6.84 4.24 12.57
C ILE A 6 -7.98 4.94 11.80
N ARG A 7 -7.61 5.76 10.82
CA ARG A 7 -8.54 6.55 10.03
C ARG A 7 -9.02 5.68 8.88
N ALA A 8 -9.90 4.72 9.19
CA ALA A 8 -10.78 4.03 8.24
C ALA A 8 -10.23 3.98 6.80
N THR A 9 -9.12 3.28 6.59
CA THR A 9 -8.46 3.27 5.28
C THR A 9 -9.27 2.41 4.32
N ARG A 10 -9.97 3.11 3.43
CA ARG A 10 -10.77 2.56 2.33
C ARG A 10 -9.86 1.75 1.42
N VAL A 11 -10.13 0.46 1.35
CA VAL A 11 -9.29 -0.46 0.60
C VAL A 11 -9.33 -0.15 -0.89
N VAL A 12 -8.18 0.02 -1.52
CA VAL A 12 -8.08 0.29 -2.95
C VAL A 12 -7.81 -1.01 -3.67
N TYR A 13 -8.71 -1.40 -4.58
CA TYR A 13 -8.54 -2.62 -5.38
C TYR A 13 -8.72 -2.38 -6.87
N ARG A 14 -8.13 -3.29 -7.64
CA ARG A 14 -8.26 -3.43 -9.10
C ARG A 14 -9.67 -3.90 -9.54
N THR A 15 -10.48 -4.43 -8.63
CA THR A 15 -11.80 -5.04 -8.93
C THR A 15 -12.89 -4.46 -8.02
N VAL A 16 -13.16 -3.16 -8.14
CA VAL A 16 -14.07 -2.46 -7.21
C VAL A 16 -15.56 -2.75 -7.48
N ALA A 17 -15.93 -3.00 -8.74
CA ALA A 17 -17.34 -3.18 -9.13
C ALA A 17 -18.01 -4.39 -8.46
N LEU A 18 -17.26 -5.46 -8.21
CA LEU A 18 -17.79 -6.64 -7.50
C LEU A 18 -17.82 -6.41 -5.99
N LEU A 19 -16.78 -5.78 -5.43
CA LEU A 19 -16.66 -5.57 -3.99
C LEU A 19 -17.71 -4.61 -3.44
N GLU A 20 -18.00 -3.50 -4.12
CA GLU A 20 -19.05 -2.56 -3.68
C GLU A 20 -20.43 -3.23 -3.66
N ARG A 21 -20.70 -4.08 -4.66
CA ARG A 21 -21.96 -4.81 -4.78
C ARG A 21 -22.12 -5.87 -3.69
N GLU A 22 -21.07 -6.65 -3.45
CA GLU A 22 -21.11 -7.78 -2.51
C GLU A 22 -20.95 -7.35 -1.05
N LEU A 23 -20.03 -6.42 -0.76
CA LEU A 23 -19.70 -6.01 0.60
C LEU A 23 -20.61 -4.89 1.12
N LYS A 24 -21.34 -4.18 0.26
CA LYS A 24 -22.18 -3.02 0.63
C LYS A 24 -21.41 -1.97 1.47
N MET A 25 -20.11 -1.88 1.26
CA MET A 25 -19.21 -0.95 1.95
C MET A 25 -18.72 0.11 0.97
N PRO A 26 -18.48 1.35 1.43
CA PRO A 26 -17.93 2.40 0.59
C PRO A 26 -16.48 2.05 0.20
N VAL A 27 -16.22 1.89 -1.09
CA VAL A 27 -14.87 1.64 -1.64
C VAL A 27 -14.39 2.88 -2.38
N THR A 28 -13.09 3.19 -2.32
CA THR A 28 -12.51 4.25 -3.15
C THR A 28 -11.93 3.65 -4.41
N ARG A 29 -12.47 4.07 -5.55
CA ARG A 29 -12.02 3.64 -6.88
C ARG A 29 -10.81 4.47 -7.31
N LEU A 30 -9.72 3.77 -7.60
CA LEU A 30 -8.57 4.34 -8.31
C LEU A 30 -8.56 3.84 -9.76
N GLN A 31 -7.64 4.39 -10.56
CA GLN A 31 -7.44 3.95 -11.94
C GLN A 31 -6.98 2.50 -12.01
N SER A 32 -7.09 1.88 -13.17
CA SER A 32 -6.53 0.54 -13.38
C SER A 32 -4.99 0.60 -13.29
N GLY A 33 -4.36 -0.50 -12.86
CA GLY A 33 -2.89 -0.58 -12.74
C GLY A 33 -2.15 -0.08 -13.99
N PRO A 34 -2.45 -0.60 -15.20
CA PRO A 34 -1.83 -0.14 -16.45
C PRO A 34 -2.07 1.34 -16.81
N LEU A 35 -3.08 1.98 -16.21
CA LEU A 35 -3.35 3.41 -16.37
C LEU A 35 -2.74 4.24 -15.22
N GLY A 36 -1.87 3.66 -14.40
CA GLY A 36 -1.18 4.34 -13.30
C GLY A 36 -1.86 4.19 -11.94
N GLY A 37 -2.87 3.31 -11.79
CA GLY A 37 -3.51 3.05 -10.49
C GLY A 37 -2.53 2.60 -9.42
N ASP A 38 -1.54 1.79 -9.78
CA ASP A 38 -0.52 1.29 -8.86
C ASP A 38 0.37 2.44 -8.33
N LEU A 39 0.62 3.47 -9.16
CA LEU A 39 1.31 4.70 -8.75
C LEU A 39 0.43 5.57 -7.84
N GLN A 40 -0.89 5.63 -8.08
CA GLN A 40 -1.81 6.35 -7.19
C GLN A 40 -1.85 5.73 -5.80
N ILE A 41 -1.81 4.40 -5.70
CA ILE A 41 -1.67 3.71 -4.41
C ILE A 41 -0.32 4.07 -3.78
N GLY A 42 0.77 4.02 -4.55
CA GLY A 42 2.10 4.40 -4.10
C GLY A 42 2.17 5.81 -3.49
N ALA A 43 1.54 6.79 -4.13
CA ALA A 43 1.44 8.15 -3.62
C ALA A 43 0.69 8.19 -2.27
N LYS A 44 -0.43 7.48 -2.17
CA LYS A 44 -1.23 7.44 -0.93
C LYS A 44 -0.50 6.76 0.23
N ILE A 45 0.31 5.74 -0.02
CA ILE A 45 1.18 5.13 1.00
C ILE A 45 2.17 6.19 1.52
N ALA A 46 2.79 6.95 0.61
CA ALA A 46 3.75 7.97 0.99
C ALA A 46 3.13 9.18 1.72
N GLU A 47 1.84 9.42 1.50
CA GLU A 47 1.04 10.42 2.23
C GLU A 47 0.52 9.91 3.58
N GLY A 48 0.72 8.63 3.91
CA GLY A 48 0.15 8.01 5.12
C GLY A 48 -1.38 7.83 5.05
N ALA A 49 -1.94 7.80 3.85
CA ALA A 49 -3.38 7.58 3.62
C ALA A 49 -3.73 6.10 3.37
N VAL A 50 -2.73 5.20 3.41
CA VAL A 50 -2.89 3.74 3.26
C VAL A 50 -2.09 3.04 4.36
N ASP A 51 -2.78 2.33 5.24
CA ASP A 51 -2.15 1.64 6.38
C ASP A 51 -1.72 0.20 6.07
N PHE A 52 -2.40 -0.47 5.12
CA PHE A 52 -2.07 -1.84 4.70
C PHE A 52 -2.56 -2.11 3.27
N ILE A 53 -2.02 -3.15 2.63
CA ILE A 53 -2.36 -3.52 1.25
C ILE A 53 -2.61 -5.02 1.14
N ASN A 54 -3.74 -5.38 0.52
CA ASN A 54 -3.97 -6.72 0.00
C ASN A 54 -3.86 -6.66 -1.54
N PHE A 55 -2.79 -7.22 -2.10
CA PHE A 55 -2.50 -7.19 -3.52
C PHE A 55 -2.60 -8.58 -4.14
N PHE A 56 -3.81 -9.00 -4.51
CA PHE A 56 -4.01 -10.32 -5.12
C PHE A 56 -3.81 -10.28 -6.63
N ARG A 57 -2.71 -10.91 -7.08
CA ARG A 57 -2.48 -11.20 -8.50
C ARG A 57 -3.03 -12.60 -8.81
N GLY A 58 -3.85 -12.72 -9.86
CA GLY A 58 -4.30 -14.02 -10.35
C GLY A 58 -3.12 -14.91 -10.79
N PRO A 59 -3.19 -16.24 -10.59
CA PRO A 59 -2.06 -17.16 -10.79
C PRO A 59 -1.68 -17.47 -12.24
N CYS A 60 -2.34 -16.92 -13.26
CA CYS A 60 -2.13 -17.36 -14.64
C CYS A 60 -1.58 -16.28 -15.56
N GLY A 61 -0.33 -16.48 -15.98
CA GLY A 61 0.30 -15.87 -17.15
C GLY A 61 1.76 -15.51 -16.87
N PRO A 62 2.73 -15.98 -17.68
CA PRO A 62 4.11 -15.50 -17.64
C PRO A 62 4.13 -14.07 -18.18
N ARG A 63 3.63 -13.13 -17.37
CA ARG A 63 3.78 -11.71 -17.63
C ARG A 63 5.16 -11.30 -17.11
N PRO A 64 5.91 -10.49 -17.87
CA PRO A 64 7.14 -9.88 -17.39
C PRO A 64 6.94 -9.33 -15.97
N PRO A 65 8.00 -9.33 -15.11
CA PRO A 65 7.91 -8.68 -13.81
C PRO A 65 7.43 -7.25 -14.02
N ASP A 66 6.20 -6.97 -13.60
CA ASP A 66 5.57 -5.68 -13.82
C ASP A 66 6.36 -4.64 -13.01
N PRO A 67 7.01 -3.66 -13.66
CA PRO A 67 7.84 -2.67 -12.97
C PRO A 67 7.02 -1.90 -11.93
N ASP A 68 5.72 -1.71 -12.18
CA ASP A 68 4.83 -0.96 -11.29
C ASP A 68 4.55 -1.76 -10.01
N VAL A 69 4.43 -3.09 -10.10
CA VAL A 69 4.28 -3.96 -8.92
C VAL A 69 5.53 -3.94 -8.06
N LYS A 70 6.72 -3.97 -8.68
CA LYS A 70 7.98 -3.87 -7.93
C LYS A 70 8.10 -2.51 -7.25
N ALA A 71 7.70 -1.43 -7.92
CA ALA A 71 7.70 -0.09 -7.35
C ALA A 71 6.72 0.02 -6.16
N LEU A 72 5.53 -0.56 -6.29
CA LEU A 72 4.51 -0.59 -5.23
C LEU A 72 4.99 -1.37 -3.99
N LEU A 73 5.55 -2.56 -4.18
CA LEU A 73 6.10 -3.34 -3.07
C LEU A 73 7.30 -2.63 -2.41
N ARG A 74 8.14 -1.97 -3.21
CA ARG A 74 9.27 -1.19 -2.70
C ARG A 74 8.80 -0.05 -1.80
N ILE A 75 7.80 0.73 -2.22
CA ILE A 75 7.30 1.85 -1.42
C ILE A 75 6.63 1.34 -0.15
N ALA A 76 5.94 0.20 -0.19
CA ALA A 76 5.35 -0.41 0.99
C ALA A 76 6.40 -0.83 2.04
N VAL A 77 7.55 -1.36 1.60
CA VAL A 77 8.69 -1.65 2.49
C VAL A 77 9.30 -0.37 3.06
N VAL A 78 9.46 0.67 2.24
CA VAL A 78 9.99 1.99 2.69
C VAL A 78 9.13 2.58 3.80
N TRP A 79 7.81 2.52 3.66
CA TRP A 79 6.87 3.05 4.66
C TRP A 79 6.44 2.04 5.72
N ASN A 80 7.01 0.83 5.70
CA ASN A 80 6.78 -0.23 6.69
C ASN A 80 5.29 -0.53 6.94
N ILE A 81 4.53 -0.68 5.84
CA ILE A 81 3.11 -1.07 5.90
C ILE A 81 2.95 -2.58 5.63
N PRO A 82 1.99 -3.27 6.28
CA PRO A 82 1.69 -4.66 5.98
C PRO A 82 1.21 -4.85 4.54
N VAL A 83 1.77 -5.85 3.86
CA VAL A 83 1.38 -6.22 2.49
C VAL A 83 1.09 -7.71 2.40
N ALA A 84 -0.09 -8.05 1.91
CA ALA A 84 -0.48 -9.42 1.59
C ALA A 84 -0.63 -9.61 0.08
N CYS A 85 0.27 -10.38 -0.53
CA CYS A 85 0.24 -10.65 -1.97
C CYS A 85 -0.60 -11.87 -2.38
N ASN A 86 -1.14 -12.60 -1.40
CA ASN A 86 -2.02 -13.75 -1.61
C ASN A 86 -2.94 -13.93 -0.40
N ARG A 87 -3.84 -14.92 -0.46
CA ARG A 87 -4.85 -15.15 0.56
C ARG A 87 -4.25 -15.47 1.94
N ALA A 88 -3.22 -16.31 2.01
CA ALA A 88 -2.66 -16.73 3.29
C ALA A 88 -2.18 -15.54 4.17
N PRO A 89 -1.26 -14.65 3.73
CA PRO A 89 -0.87 -13.50 4.52
C PRO A 89 -2.01 -12.50 4.73
N ALA A 90 -3.03 -12.46 3.87
CA ALA A 90 -4.20 -11.61 4.09
C ALA A 90 -5.04 -12.12 5.26
N ASP A 91 -5.26 -13.43 5.34
CA ASP A 91 -5.97 -14.08 6.45
C ASP A 91 -5.22 -13.86 7.79
N PHE A 92 -3.88 -13.92 7.78
CA PHE A 92 -3.07 -13.60 8.95
C PHE A 92 -3.11 -12.12 9.32
N THR A 93 -3.06 -11.22 8.33
CA THR A 93 -3.10 -9.77 8.58
C THR A 93 -4.44 -9.36 9.19
N ILE A 94 -5.55 -9.86 8.65
CA ILE A 94 -6.90 -9.49 9.11
C ILE A 94 -7.28 -10.12 10.44
N SER A 95 -6.72 -11.29 10.78
CA SER A 95 -6.93 -11.97 12.07
C SER A 95 -5.99 -11.47 13.17
N SER A 96 -5.00 -10.64 12.84
CA SER A 96 -4.08 -10.08 13.82
C SER A 96 -4.83 -9.22 14.84
N PRO A 97 -4.55 -9.33 16.15
CA PRO A 97 -5.11 -8.43 17.15
C PRO A 97 -4.74 -6.96 16.89
N LEU A 98 -3.59 -6.73 16.23
CA LEU A 98 -3.14 -5.40 15.81
C LEU A 98 -4.04 -4.74 14.77
N MET A 99 -4.96 -5.48 14.14
CA MET A 99 -5.90 -4.93 13.17
C MET A 99 -7.01 -4.10 13.84
N GLY A 100 -7.34 -4.43 15.09
CA GLY A 100 -8.39 -3.74 15.87
C GLY A 100 -7.86 -2.63 16.76
N GLU A 101 -6.54 -2.47 16.86
CA GLU A 101 -5.87 -1.56 17.78
C GLU A 101 -4.99 -0.56 17.03
N PRO A 102 -4.83 0.69 17.51
CA PRO A 102 -3.91 1.64 16.91
C PRO A 102 -2.50 1.04 16.81
N TYR A 103 -1.97 1.03 15.58
CA TYR A 103 -0.65 0.51 15.31
C TYR A 103 0.28 1.64 14.86
N ASP A 104 1.24 1.99 15.71
CA ASP A 104 2.30 2.93 15.34
C ASP A 104 3.37 2.20 14.53
N HIS A 105 3.35 2.43 13.22
CA HIS A 105 4.37 1.91 12.33
C HIS A 105 5.75 2.49 12.72
N LEU A 106 6.75 1.63 12.85
CA LEU A 106 8.14 2.06 12.96
C LEU A 106 8.55 2.66 11.61
N PHE A 107 8.47 3.99 11.50
CA PHE A 107 8.94 4.71 10.32
C PHE A 107 10.48 4.83 10.37
N PRO A 108 11.18 4.43 9.30
CA PRO A 108 12.59 4.78 9.18
C PRO A 108 12.74 6.30 9.21
N ALA A 109 13.63 6.82 10.05
CA ALA A 109 13.90 8.25 10.13
C ALA A 109 14.59 8.72 8.84
N TYR A 110 13.80 9.09 7.84
CA TYR A 110 14.30 9.55 6.54
C TYR A 110 14.86 10.98 6.54
N ASP A 111 14.91 11.65 7.70
CA ASP A 111 15.45 13.01 7.81
C ASP A 111 16.91 13.10 7.38
N ALA A 112 17.74 12.13 7.75
CA ALA A 112 19.13 12.07 7.32
C ALA A 112 19.25 11.90 5.79
N TYR A 113 18.36 11.11 5.18
CA TYR A 113 18.31 10.96 3.73
C TYR A 113 17.83 12.24 3.03
N ARG A 114 16.79 12.89 3.55
CA ARG A 114 16.24 14.16 3.02
C ARG A 114 17.21 15.32 3.13
N ARG A 115 18.05 15.33 4.17
CA ARG A 115 19.07 16.37 4.40
C ARG A 115 20.42 16.04 3.76
N ARG A 116 20.57 14.87 3.11
CA ARG A 116 21.83 14.51 2.45
C ARG A 116 22.11 15.52 1.35
N ALA A 117 23.31 16.10 1.35
CA ALA A 117 23.77 16.91 0.24
C ALA A 117 23.71 16.08 -1.05
N LEU A 118 23.08 16.63 -2.08
CA LEU A 118 23.15 16.03 -3.41
C LEU A 118 24.59 16.21 -3.93
N PRO A 119 25.15 15.20 -4.61
CA PRO A 119 26.39 15.43 -5.35
C PRO A 119 26.17 16.58 -6.35
N PRO A 120 27.22 17.37 -6.64
CA PRO A 120 27.10 18.40 -7.67
C PRO A 120 26.66 17.76 -9.00
N PRO A 121 25.92 18.49 -9.85
CA PRO A 121 25.34 17.93 -11.08
C PRO A 121 26.36 17.39 -12.08
N ASP A 122 27.64 17.68 -11.86
CA ASP A 122 28.76 17.53 -12.79
C ASP A 122 29.90 16.65 -12.23
N ALA A 123 29.62 15.82 -11.22
CA ALA A 123 30.53 14.76 -10.73
C ALA A 123 30.40 13.43 -11.48
#